data_AF-A0A094EWX7-F1
#
_entry.id   AF-A0A094EWX7-F1
#
_cell.length_a   1.000
_cell.length_b   1.000
_cell.length_c   1.000
_cell.angle_alpha   90.00
_cell.angle_beta   90.00
_cell.angle_gamma   90.00
#
_symmetry.space_group_name_H-M   'P 1'
#
loop_
_entity.id
_entity.type
_entity.pdbx_description
1 polymer ?
#
loop_
_entity_poly.entity_id
_entity_poly.type
_entity_poly.pdbx_seq_one_letter_code
_entity_poly.pdbx_strand_id
1 'polypeptide(L)'
;MIFLTASLELDEMSYSQLGSPEYVISVITTCKKELERSNSLIVYDLIEAYIPTAFQYEGDIQQEIIRQALDQITSLEQDANLPENLQRILKELKCFYEGGAKRDGRVDNVAK
;
A
#
# COMPACT_ATOMS: atom_id res chain seq x y z
N MET A 1 -13.59 20.12 1.55
CA MET A 1 -14.46 19.15 0.85
C MET A 1 -13.66 18.07 0.12
N ILE A 2 -12.36 18.26 -0.18
CA ILE A 2 -11.50 17.28 -0.87
C ILE A 2 -11.26 16.01 -0.03
N PHE A 3 -11.00 16.15 1.27
CA PHE A 3 -10.81 15.02 2.20
C PHE A 3 -11.99 14.04 2.21
N LEU A 4 -13.22 14.56 2.21
CA LEU A 4 -14.43 13.74 2.21
C LEU A 4 -14.57 12.89 0.95
N THR A 5 -14.15 13.41 -0.22
CA THR A 5 -14.28 12.69 -1.49
C THR A 5 -13.28 11.53 -1.59
N ALA A 6 -12.01 11.78 -1.25
CA ALA A 6 -10.99 10.73 -1.26
C ALA A 6 -11.27 9.65 -0.20
N SER A 7 -11.74 10.05 0.99
CA SER A 7 -12.19 9.10 2.02
C SER A 7 -13.42 8.30 1.58
N LEU A 8 -14.39 8.90 0.87
CA LEU A 8 -15.56 8.19 0.35
C LEU A 8 -15.20 7.14 -0.71
N GLU A 9 -14.32 7.47 -1.66
CA GLU A 9 -13.85 6.51 -2.68
C GLU A 9 -13.06 5.34 -2.06
N LEU A 10 -12.40 5.55 -0.91
CA LEU A 10 -11.67 4.50 -0.18
C LEU A 10 -12.57 3.70 0.78
N ASP A 11 -13.63 4.31 1.31
CA ASP A 11 -14.62 3.66 2.21
C ASP A 11 -15.59 2.75 1.44
N GLU A 12 -15.78 2.96 0.13
CA GLU A 12 -16.53 2.05 -0.74
C GLU A 12 -15.81 0.70 -0.98
N MET A 13 -14.53 0.57 -0.61
CA MET A 13 -13.84 -0.71 -0.65
C MET A 13 -14.30 -1.61 0.50
N SER A 14 -14.64 -2.86 0.19
CA SER A 14 -15.05 -3.84 1.19
C SER A 14 -14.00 -3.98 2.29
N TYR A 15 -14.43 -4.01 3.55
CA TYR A 15 -13.58 -4.32 4.71
C TYR A 15 -12.74 -5.60 4.52
N SER A 16 -13.20 -6.54 3.69
CA SER A 16 -12.49 -7.78 3.36
C SER A 16 -11.25 -7.58 2.46
N GLN A 17 -11.14 -6.44 1.77
CA GLN A 17 -10.00 -6.07 0.92
C GLN A 17 -9.07 -5.09 1.63
N LEU A 18 -9.40 -4.68 2.85
CA LEU A 18 -8.63 -3.69 3.60
C LEU A 18 -7.21 -4.24 3.85
N GLY A 19 -6.20 -3.49 3.41
CA GLY A 19 -4.80 -3.91 3.43
C GLY A 19 -4.36 -4.85 2.30
N SER A 20 -5.27 -5.27 1.40
CA SER A 20 -4.85 -6.03 0.23
C SER A 20 -3.94 -5.17 -0.68
N PRO A 21 -3.10 -5.77 -1.53
CA PRO A 21 -2.31 -4.99 -2.48
C PRO A 21 -3.15 -4.16 -3.46
N GLU A 22 -4.34 -4.63 -3.83
CA GLU A 22 -5.35 -3.87 -4.59
C GLU A 22 -5.79 -2.61 -3.83
N TYR A 23 -6.01 -2.75 -2.53
CA TYR A 23 -6.35 -1.63 -1.66
C TYR A 23 -5.21 -0.61 -1.59
N VAL A 24 -3.97 -1.06 -1.41
CA VAL A 24 -2.78 -0.21 -1.45
C VAL A 24 -2.66 0.54 -2.78
N ILE A 25 -2.85 -0.16 -3.91
CA ILE A 25 -2.84 0.44 -5.25
C ILE A 25 -3.89 1.56 -5.33
N SER A 26 -5.11 1.31 -4.87
CA SER A 26 -6.18 2.32 -4.87
C SER A 26 -5.86 3.52 -3.99
N VAL A 27 -5.38 3.30 -2.75
CA VAL A 27 -4.98 4.39 -1.84
C VAL A 27 -3.93 5.28 -2.51
N ILE A 28 -2.86 4.70 -3.05
CA ILE A 28 -1.79 5.46 -3.70
C ILE A 28 -2.30 6.16 -4.95
N THR A 29 -3.12 5.50 -5.77
CA THR A 29 -3.66 6.08 -7.01
C THR A 29 -4.56 7.28 -6.72
N THR A 30 -5.46 7.16 -5.74
CA THR A 30 -6.34 8.26 -5.33
C THR A 30 -5.53 9.42 -4.76
N CYS A 31 -4.54 9.14 -3.90
CA CYS A 31 -3.69 10.19 -3.34
C CYS A 31 -2.89 10.93 -4.42
N LYS A 32 -2.36 10.23 -5.44
CA LYS A 32 -1.66 10.86 -6.57
C LYS A 32 -2.58 11.79 -7.37
N LYS A 33 -3.81 11.34 -7.70
CA LYS A 33 -4.79 12.18 -8.40
C LYS A 33 -5.12 13.45 -7.61
N GLU A 34 -5.25 13.34 -6.29
CA GLU A 34 -5.56 14.48 -5.44
C GLU A 34 -4.36 15.40 -5.20
N LEU A 35 -3.13 14.88 -5.19
CA LEU A 35 -1.90 15.67 -5.23
C LEU A 35 -1.86 16.54 -6.49
N GLU A 36 -2.11 15.95 -7.66
CA GLU A 36 -2.15 16.68 -8.93
C GLU A 36 -3.25 17.74 -8.96
N ARG A 37 -4.41 17.46 -8.35
CA ARG A 37 -5.57 18.34 -8.38
C ARG A 37 -5.48 19.53 -7.42
N SER A 38 -4.96 19.30 -6.22
CA SER A 38 -5.14 20.23 -5.10
C SER A 38 -3.85 20.56 -4.34
N ASN A 39 -2.72 19.89 -4.67
CA ASN A 39 -1.44 19.98 -3.94
C ASN A 39 -1.63 19.88 -2.41
N SER A 40 -2.65 19.11 -1.97
CA SER A 40 -3.12 19.11 -0.60
C SER A 40 -2.36 18.05 0.19
N LEU A 41 -1.50 18.49 1.12
CA LEU A 41 -0.70 17.59 1.98
C LEU A 41 -1.55 16.64 2.84
N ILE A 42 -2.86 16.88 2.95
CA ILE A 42 -3.82 16.00 3.65
C ILE A 42 -3.86 14.60 3.00
N VAL A 43 -3.50 14.48 1.72
CA VAL A 43 -3.36 13.17 1.05
C VAL A 43 -2.28 12.28 1.66
N TYR A 44 -1.24 12.87 2.27
CA TYR A 44 -0.20 12.12 2.95
C TYR A 44 -0.71 11.54 4.28
N ASP A 45 -1.61 12.25 4.96
CA ASP A 45 -2.27 11.73 6.17
C ASP A 45 -3.11 10.47 5.87
N LEU A 46 -3.72 10.40 4.68
CA LEU A 46 -4.45 9.20 4.24
C LEU A 46 -3.51 8.02 4.03
N ILE A 47 -2.37 8.24 3.36
CA ILE A 47 -1.37 7.19 3.15
C ILE A 47 -0.88 6.68 4.51
N GLU A 48 -0.57 7.59 5.45
CA GLU A 48 -0.12 7.21 6.79
C GLU A 48 -1.17 6.41 7.58
N ALA A 49 -2.46 6.75 7.43
CA ALA A 49 -3.54 6.06 8.11
C ALA A 49 -3.85 4.67 7.52
N TYR A 50 -3.82 4.54 6.19
CA TYR A 50 -4.36 3.37 5.49
C TYR A 50 -3.30 2.37 5.02
N ILE A 51 -2.09 2.81 4.66
CA ILE A 51 -1.02 1.90 4.22
C ILE A 51 -0.62 0.85 5.28
N PRO A 52 -0.51 1.18 6.59
CA PRO A 52 -0.11 0.20 7.60
C PRO A 52 -1.03 -1.02 7.70
N THR A 53 -2.27 -0.91 7.24
CA THR A 53 -3.22 -2.03 7.23
C THR A 53 -2.75 -3.18 6.32
N ALA A 54 -1.89 -2.88 5.34
CA ALA A 54 -1.34 -3.89 4.44
C ALA A 54 -0.45 -4.93 5.12
N PHE A 55 0.18 -4.57 6.25
CA PHE A 55 0.98 -5.52 7.04
C PHE A 55 0.11 -6.54 7.79
N GLN A 56 -1.19 -6.27 7.93
CA GLN A 56 -2.16 -7.13 8.63
C GLN A 56 -3.00 -7.98 7.67
N TYR A 57 -2.80 -7.83 6.36
CA TYR A 57 -3.57 -8.57 5.37
C TYR A 57 -3.13 -10.04 5.32
N GLU A 58 -4.08 -10.94 5.61
CA GLU A 58 -3.87 -12.39 5.65
C GLU A 58 -4.44 -13.11 4.42
N GLY A 59 -5.09 -12.38 3.51
CA GLY A 59 -5.68 -12.98 2.31
C GLY A 59 -4.63 -13.47 1.32
N ASP A 60 -5.07 -14.28 0.36
CA ASP A 60 -4.20 -14.69 -0.75
C ASP A 60 -3.81 -13.46 -1.56
N ILE A 61 -2.53 -13.38 -1.90
CA ILE A 61 -1.98 -12.27 -2.64
C ILE A 61 -1.45 -12.78 -3.97
N GLN A 62 -2.00 -12.27 -5.06
CA GLN A 62 -1.50 -12.58 -6.39
C GLN A 62 -0.21 -11.80 -6.67
N GLN A 63 0.82 -12.50 -7.18
CA GLN A 63 2.11 -11.90 -7.49
C GLN A 63 2.03 -10.76 -8.52
N GLU A 64 1.10 -10.83 -9.48
CA GLU A 64 0.88 -9.75 -10.45
C GLU A 64 0.45 -8.45 -9.76
N ILE A 65 -0.43 -8.56 -8.76
CA ILE A 65 -0.97 -7.42 -8.02
C ILE A 65 0.10 -6.86 -7.08
N ILE A 66 0.94 -7.71 -6.46
CA ILE A 66 2.14 -7.23 -5.74
C ILE A 66 3.01 -6.37 -6.65
N ARG A 67 3.26 -6.84 -7.88
CA ARG A 67 4.10 -6.08 -8.82
C ARG A 67 3.49 -4.72 -9.18
N GLN A 68 2.17 -4.66 -9.35
CA GLN A 68 1.46 -3.41 -9.55
C GLN A 68 1.55 -2.47 -8.33
N ALA A 69 1.41 -3.01 -7.11
CA ALA A 69 1.55 -2.24 -5.88
C ALA A 69 2.97 -1.67 -5.73
N LEU A 70 4.00 -2.48 -6.02
CA LEU A 70 5.40 -2.05 -6.01
C LEU A 70 5.70 -0.94 -7.01
N ASP A 71 5.09 -0.98 -8.20
CA ASP A 71 5.19 0.07 -9.21
C ASP A 71 4.58 1.39 -8.71
N GLN A 72 3.38 1.32 -8.11
CA GLN A 72 2.73 2.50 -7.53
C GLN A 72 3.53 3.09 -6.36
N ILE A 73 4.05 2.25 -5.46
CA ILE A 73 4.91 2.68 -4.35
C ILE A 73 6.15 3.39 -4.89
N THR A 74 6.86 2.78 -5.84
CA THR A 74 8.08 3.36 -6.41
C THR A 74 7.79 4.69 -7.13
N SER A 75 6.64 4.80 -7.78
CA SER A 75 6.21 6.06 -8.40
C SER A 75 5.92 7.15 -7.37
N LEU A 76 5.33 6.81 -6.22
CA LEU A 76 5.05 7.76 -5.14
C LEU A 76 6.34 8.21 -4.43
N GLU A 77 7.33 7.32 -4.27
CA GLU A 77 8.65 7.65 -3.69
C GLU A 77 9.42 8.72 -4.49
N GLN A 78 9.07 8.94 -5.77
CA GLN A 78 9.68 9.96 -6.62
C GLN A 78 9.12 11.38 -6.37
N ASP A 79 8.06 11.52 -5.58
CA ASP A 79 7.51 12.83 -5.24
C ASP A 79 8.45 13.60 -4.29
N ALA A 80 8.91 14.77 -4.74
CA ALA A 80 9.84 15.59 -3.98
C ALA A 80 9.25 16.17 -2.68
N ASN A 81 7.92 16.20 -2.56
CA ASN A 81 7.22 16.69 -1.37
C ASN A 81 6.89 15.57 -0.38
N LEU A 82 7.28 14.32 -0.68
CA LEU A 82 6.97 13.17 0.16
C LEU A 82 7.64 13.30 1.54
N PRO A 83 6.85 13.32 2.63
CA PRO A 83 7.38 13.36 3.99
C PRO A 83 8.28 12.16 4.34
N GLU A 84 9.31 12.38 5.18
CA GLU A 84 10.28 11.34 5.56
C GLU A 84 9.61 10.14 6.28
N ASN A 85 8.57 10.39 7.10
CA ASN A 85 7.80 9.33 7.75
C ASN A 85 7.13 8.42 6.73
N LEU A 86 6.53 8.99 5.69
CA LEU A 86 5.92 8.22 4.61
C LEU A 86 6.95 7.48 3.76
N GLN A 87 8.10 8.10 3.46
CA GLN A 87 9.20 7.40 2.78
C GLN A 87 9.60 6.13 3.53
N ARG A 88 9.67 6.19 4.87
CA ARG A 88 9.97 5.03 5.72
C ARG A 88 8.90 3.94 5.60
N ILE A 89 7.63 4.31 5.74
CA ILE A 89 6.50 3.36 5.66
C ILE A 89 6.44 2.68 4.29
N LEU A 90 6.59 3.46 3.21
CA LEU A 90 6.58 2.95 1.84
C LEU A 90 7.75 1.99 1.59
N LYS A 91 8.93 2.31 2.11
CA LYS A 91 10.10 1.43 2.02
C LYS A 91 9.90 0.13 2.78
N GLU A 92 9.32 0.18 3.98
CA GLU A 92 8.98 -1.02 4.76
C GLU A 92 7.95 -1.89 4.02
N LEU A 93 6.91 -1.27 3.45
CA LEU A 93 5.91 -1.98 2.67
C LEU A 93 6.50 -2.60 1.40
N LYS A 94 7.38 -1.87 0.71
CA LYS A 94 8.11 -2.38 -0.45
C LYS A 94 8.93 -3.61 -0.08
N CYS A 95 9.70 -3.55 1.01
CA CYS A 95 10.44 -4.70 1.53
C CYS A 95 9.51 -5.85 1.94
N PHE A 96 8.31 -5.59 2.46
CA PHE A 96 7.32 -6.62 2.78
C PHE A 96 6.83 -7.35 1.52
N TYR A 97 6.53 -6.61 0.47
CA TYR A 97 6.08 -7.14 -0.82
C TYR A 97 7.17 -7.83 -1.64
N GLU A 98 8.38 -7.27 -1.67
CA GLU A 98 9.56 -7.90 -2.30
C GLU A 98 10.04 -9.12 -1.48
N GLY A 99 9.84 -9.08 -0.17
CA GLY A 99 10.30 -10.05 0.81
C GLY A 99 9.41 -11.28 0.99
N GLY A 100 8.77 -11.80 -0.06
CA GLY A 100 8.06 -13.10 -0.05
C GLY A 100 8.89 -14.34 0.35
N ALA A 101 9.99 -14.18 1.09
CA ALA A 101 10.95 -15.21 1.44
C ALA A 101 11.42 -15.13 2.90
N LYS A 102 10.48 -15.18 3.88
CA LYS A 102 10.57 -15.97 5.14
C LYS A 102 9.19 -16.09 5.81
N ARG A 103 8.19 -16.59 5.09
CA ARG A 103 7.16 -17.38 5.78
C ARG A 103 7.71 -18.79 5.87
N ASP A 104 8.42 -19.06 6.96
CA ASP A 104 9.02 -20.34 7.30
C ASP A 104 7.93 -21.43 7.23
N GLY A 105 8.00 -22.26 6.21
CA GLY A 105 6.96 -23.24 5.88
C GLY A 105 7.47 -24.36 4.98
N ARG A 106 8.78 -24.62 4.98
CA ARG A 106 9.32 -25.84 4.36
C ARG A 106 9.82 -26.77 5.45
N VAL A 107 8.87 -27.56 5.94
CA VAL A 107 9.14 -28.82 6.63
C VAL A 107 9.79 -29.75 5.61
N ASP A 108 11.12 -29.73 5.49
CA ASP A 108 11.83 -30.83 4.82
C ASP A 108 11.89 -32.01 5.79
N ASN A 109 10.75 -32.70 5.92
CA ASN A 109 10.70 -34.05 6.44
C ASN A 109 11.19 -34.99 5.33
N VAL A 110 12.50 -35.12 5.16
CA VAL A 110 13.07 -36.25 4.40
C VAL A 110 13.49 -37.30 5.42
N ALA A 111 12.52 -38.16 5.73
CA ALA A 111 12.80 -39.51 6.18
C ALA A 111 13.34 -40.31 4.98
N LYS A 112 14.56 -40.83 5.10
CA LYS A 112 14.86 -42.26 4.92
C LYS A 112 16.26 -42.61 5.43
#